data_AF-A0A158DN18-F1
#
_entry.id   AF-A0A158DN18-F1
#
_cell.length_a   1.000
_cell.length_b   1.000
_cell.length_c   1.000
_cell.angle_alpha   90.00
_cell.angle_beta   90.00
_cell.angle_gamma   90.00
#
_symmetry.space_group_name_H-M   'P 1'
#
loop_
_entity.id
_entity.type
_entity.pdbx_description
1 polymer ?
#
loop_
_entity_poly.entity_id
_entity_poly.type
_entity_poly.pdbx_seq_one_letter_code
_entity_poly.pdbx_strand_id
1 'polypeptide(L)' 'MKNLGALTLLYSVGHLDSAIEHLEQVLSLEGANSLFSKTYWRGRVVQALSTPGLAPCQHSRLERLLDRIAQA' A
#
# COMPACT_ATOMS: atom_id res chain seq x y z
N MET A 1 13.72 -11.85 -22.00
CA MET A 1 12.38 -12.08 -21.41
C MET A 1 12.36 -11.40 -20.04
N LYS A 2 11.70 -10.23 -19.94
CA LYS A 2 11.63 -9.46 -18.68
C LYS A 2 10.74 -10.22 -17.70
N ASN A 3 11.28 -10.52 -16.53
CA ASN A 3 10.66 -11.35 -15.51
C ASN A 3 9.50 -10.59 -14.85
N LEU A 4 8.30 -10.73 -15.41
CA LEU A 4 7.05 -10.17 -14.86
C LEU A 4 6.61 -10.83 -13.54
N GLY A 5 7.34 -11.86 -13.08
CA GLY A 5 7.16 -12.49 -11.76
C GLY A 5 7.87 -11.75 -10.61
N ALA A 6 8.67 -10.72 -10.88
CA ALA A 6 9.35 -9.95 -9.83
C ALA A 6 8.45 -8.90 -9.15
N LEU A 7 7.30 -8.55 -9.74
CA LEU A 7 6.33 -7.63 -9.11
C LEU A 7 5.45 -8.31 -8.05
N THR A 8 5.59 -9.63 -7.88
CA THR A 8 4.83 -10.47 -6.94
C THR A 8 5.67 -11.01 -5.78
N LEU A 9 6.97 -10.69 -5.72
CA LEU A 9 7.80 -10.95 -4.53
C LEU A 9 7.48 -9.86 -3.49
N LEU A 10 6.52 -10.15 -2.62
CA LEU A 10 6.79 -10.59 -1.26
C LEU A 10 7.49 -9.47 -0.48
N TYR A 11 6.69 -8.77 0.32
CA TYR A 11 7.16 -7.94 1.41
C TYR A 11 8.09 -8.79 2.30
N SER A 12 9.39 -8.78 2.02
CA SER A 12 10.39 -9.16 3.03
C SER A 12 10.12 -8.27 4.24
N VAL A 13 10.19 -8.78 5.47
CA VAL A 13 9.82 -8.03 6.69
C VAL A 13 10.54 -6.66 6.79
N GLY A 14 11.71 -6.49 6.18
CA GLY A 14 12.41 -5.20 6.05
C GLY A 14 11.89 -4.23 4.98
N HIS A 15 10.89 -4.60 4.19
CA HIS A 15 10.34 -3.84 3.05
C HIS A 15 8.92 -3.34 3.31
N LEU A 16 8.29 -3.71 4.43
CA LEU A 16 6.93 -3.29 4.72
C LEU A 16 6.85 -1.78 4.96
N ASP A 17 7.82 -1.19 5.66
CA ASP A 17 7.86 0.27 5.83
C ASP A 17 8.06 0.98 4.49
N SER A 18 8.98 0.53 3.63
CA SER A 18 9.16 1.11 2.30
C SER A 18 7.93 0.95 1.41
N ALA A 19 7.18 -0.13 1.57
CA ALA A 19 5.91 -0.32 0.89
C ALA A 19 4.82 0.63 1.37
N ILE A 20 4.74 0.85 2.69
CA ILE A 20 3.81 1.81 3.29
C ILE A 20 4.19 3.22 2.82
N GLU A 21 5.48 3.57 2.84
CA GLU A 21 5.99 4.86 2.32
C GLU A 21 5.61 5.06 0.85
N HIS A 22 5.74 4.04 0.01
CA HIS A 22 5.34 4.11 -1.39
C HIS A 22 3.84 4.37 -1.54
N LEU A 23 3.00 3.67 -0.76
CA LEU A 23 1.56 3.88 -0.76
C LEU A 23 1.20 5.29 -0.27
N GLU A 24 1.83 5.77 0.80
CA GLU A 24 1.68 7.13 1.32
C GLU A 24 2.03 8.18 0.28
N GLN A 25 3.14 7.99 -0.44
CA GLN A 25 3.58 8.89 -1.50
C GLN A 25 2.59 8.90 -2.67
N VAL A 26 2.27 7.74 -3.25
CA VAL A 26 1.38 7.69 -4.41
C VAL A 26 -0.01 8.23 -4.08
N LEU A 27 -0.57 7.88 -2.91
CA LEU A 27 -1.88 8.36 -2.47
C LEU A 27 -1.89 9.80 -1.96
N SER A 28 -0.72 10.44 -1.84
CA SER A 28 -0.63 11.90 -1.58
C SER A 28 -0.69 12.73 -2.85
N LEU A 29 -0.42 12.13 -4.02
CA LEU A 29 -0.45 12.83 -5.30
C LEU A 29 -1.89 13.05 -5.75
N GLU A 30 -2.20 14.27 -6.19
CA GLU A 30 -3.44 14.55 -6.90
C GLU A 30 -3.52 13.66 -8.16
N GLY A 31 -4.64 12.95 -8.33
CA GLY A 31 -4.82 12.05 -9.46
C GLY A 31 -4.22 10.64 -9.29
N ALA A 32 -3.87 10.21 -8.08
CA ALA A 32 -3.57 8.79 -7.80
C ALA A 32 -4.68 7.84 -8.31
N ASN A 33 -5.93 8.33 -8.30
CA ASN A 33 -7.10 7.63 -8.81
C ASN A 33 -7.28 7.69 -10.34
N SER A 34 -6.46 8.49 -11.05
CA SER A 34 -6.50 8.61 -12.50
C SER A 34 -5.80 7.43 -13.20
N LEU A 35 -4.80 6.82 -12.55
CA LEU A 35 -4.07 5.66 -13.07
C LEU A 35 -4.68 4.33 -12.60
N PHE A 36 -5.12 4.26 -11.34
CA PHE A 36 -5.75 3.07 -10.77
C PHE A 36 -6.96 3.45 -9.94
N SER A 37 -7.99 2.59 -9.91
CA SER A 37 -9.21 2.86 -9.15
C SER A 37 -8.97 2.90 -7.63
N LYS A 38 -9.86 3.58 -6.90
CA LYS A 38 -9.91 3.54 -5.42
C LYS A 38 -9.98 2.10 -4.88
N THR A 39 -10.72 1.22 -5.56
CA THR A 39 -10.86 -0.19 -5.18
C THR A 39 -9.54 -0.95 -5.29
N TYR A 40 -8.72 -0.65 -6.31
CA TYR A 40 -7.38 -1.20 -6.42
C TYR A 40 -6.50 -0.77 -5.24
N TRP A 41 -6.46 0.54 -4.94
CA TRP A 41 -5.65 1.06 -3.84
C TRP A 41 -6.07 0.52 -2.49
N ARG A 42 -7.38 0.45 -2.22
CA ARG A 42 -7.92 -0.18 -1.01
C ARG A 42 -7.46 -1.63 -0.90
N GLY A 43 -7.48 -2.39 -2.00
CA GLY A 43 -7.00 -3.77 -2.04
C GLY A 43 -5.52 -3.89 -1.64
N ARG A 44 -4.66 -2.99 -2.11
CA ARG A 44 -3.23 -2.97 -1.75
C ARG A 44 -3.00 -2.67 -0.27
N VAL A 45 -3.75 -1.72 0.30
CA VAL A 45 -3.65 -1.37 1.73
C VAL A 45 -4.16 -2.51 2.61
N VAL A 46 -5.28 -3.16 2.24
CA VAL A 46 -5.81 -4.33 2.95
C VAL A 46 -4.84 -5.52 2.90
N GLN A 47 -4.18 -5.73 1.74
CA GLN A 47 -3.15 -6.76 1.61
C GLN A 47 -1.97 -6.47 2.56
N ALA A 48 -1.51 -5.23 2.65
CA ALA A 48 -0.45 -4.85 3.59
C ALA A 48 -0.87 -5.05 5.05
N LEU A 49 -2.11 -4.70 5.42
CA LEU A 49 -2.70 -4.95 6.75
C LEU A 49 -2.78 -6.44 7.11
N SER A 50 -2.84 -7.32 6.12
CA SER A 50 -2.88 -8.77 6.35
C SER A 50 -1.50 -9.36 6.66
N THR A 51 -0.44 -8.55 6.71
CA THR A 51 0.93 -9.00 7.00
C THR A 51 1.05 -9.40 8.48
N PRO A 52 1.40 -10.65 8.81
CA PRO A 52 1.61 -11.06 10.19
C PRO A 52 2.79 -10.30 10.82
N GLY A 53 2.64 -9.90 12.09
CA GLY A 53 3.71 -9.22 12.83
C GLY A 53 3.85 -7.73 12.56
N LEU A 54 2.82 -7.09 12.00
CA LEU A 54 2.74 -5.63 11.86
C LEU A 54 3.00 -4.92 13.20
N ALA A 55 3.93 -3.97 13.18
CA ALA A 55 4.14 -3.08 14.32
C ALA A 55 2.93 -2.13 14.47
N PRO A 56 2.59 -1.68 15.70
CA PRO A 56 1.46 -0.76 15.91
C PRO A 56 1.55 0.52 15.07
N CYS A 57 2.75 1.06 14.87
CA CYS A 57 2.96 2.24 14.03
C CYS A 57 2.63 1.98 12.56
N GLN A 58 2.99 0.82 12.02
CA GLN A 58 2.69 0.42 10.64
C GLN A 58 1.18 0.22 10.46
N HIS A 59 0.51 -0.38 11.46
CA HIS A 59 -0.94 -0.54 11.45
C HIS A 59 -1.65 0.82 11.37
N SER A 60 -1.31 1.76 12.25
CA SER A 60 -1.91 3.11 12.25
C SER A 60 -1.66 3.87 10.95
N ARG A 61 -0.50 3.68 10.30
CA ARG A 61 -0.21 4.29 8.98
C ARG A 61 -1.16 3.75 7.91
N LEU A 62 -1.33 2.42 7.87
CA LEU A 62 -2.22 1.76 6.91
C LEU A 62 -3.70 2.11 7.12
N GLU A 63 -4.16 2.25 8.37
CA GLU A 63 -5.52 2.72 8.66
C GLU A 63 -5.76 4.15 8.14
N ARG A 64 -4.81 5.06 8.38
CA ARG A 64 -4.90 6.43 7.82
C ARG A 64 -4.96 6.45 6.30
N LEU A 65 -4.29 5.51 5.63
CA LEU A 65 -4.39 5.37 4.18
C LEU A 65 -5.79 4.92 3.75
N LEU A 66 -6.43 4.00 4.48
CA LEU A 66 -7.82 3.61 4.21
C LEU A 66 -8.79 4.79 4.36
N ASP A 67 -8.63 5.59 5.42
CA ASP A 67 -9.45 6.77 5.65
C ASP A 67 -9.27 7.80 4.52
N ARG A 68 -8.02 8.04 4.10
CA ARG A 68 -7.72 8.93 2.98
C ARG A 68 -8.37 8.44 1.68
N ILE A 69 -8.30 7.15 1.38
CA ILE A 69 -8.94 6.59 0.17
C ILE A 69 -10.47 6.74 0.22
N ALA A 70 -11.07 6.65 1.42
CA ALA A 70 -12.51 6.83 1.60
C ALA A 70 -12.95 8.29 1.46
N GLN A 71 -12.06 9.25 1.73
CA GLN A 71 -12.32 10.69 1.66
C GLN A 71 -11.94 11.35 0.32
N ALA A 72 -10.99 10.77 -0.41
CA ALA A 72 -10.69 11.12 -1.80
C ALA A 72 -11.87 10.76 -2.71
#